data_AF-A0A3D6EI15-F1
#
_entry.id   AF-A0A3D6EI15-F1
#
_cell.length_a   1.000
_cell.length_b   1.000
_cell.length_c   1.000
_cell.angle_alpha   90.00
_cell.angle_beta   90.00
_cell.angle_gamma   90.00
#
_symmetry.space_group_name_H-M   'P 1'
#
loop_
_entity.id
_entity.type
_entity.pdbx_description
1 polymer ?
#
loop_
_entity_poly.entity_id
_entity_poly.type
_entity_poly.pdbx_seq_one_letter_code
_entity_poly.pdbx_strand_id
1 'polypeptide(L)'
;MAQNLTDGKSLAKVNAIYVDGGKVYAAGAEREKSENWRGVLWIDGVAQYFTEVCGTEVTGLYVKDGKWIVEGNMTDDNSDIHPYIWTAEGAELVSDVQMCQGLGLAVDEDDVYVAGTALTGYDEDYNTLFKGYLWKNGEVQALETDSEDFSLWDVTCAYVPEQ
;
A
#
# COMPACT_ATOMS: atom_id res chain seq x y z
N MET A 1 -3.76 -16.28 24.22
CA MET A 1 -3.25 -17.27 23.24
C MET A 1 -2.80 -16.51 22.01
N ALA A 2 -1.79 -17.02 21.28
CA ALA A 2 -1.41 -16.45 19.99
C ALA A 2 -2.47 -16.79 18.94
N GLN A 3 -2.74 -15.85 18.03
CA GLN A 3 -3.63 -16.04 16.89
C GLN A 3 -2.77 -16.35 15.66
N ASN A 4 -3.03 -17.50 15.02
CA ASN A 4 -2.39 -17.84 13.77
C ASN A 4 -3.14 -17.15 12.62
N LEU A 5 -2.39 -16.54 11.70
CA LEU A 5 -2.96 -15.93 10.49
C LEU A 5 -2.99 -16.92 9.32
N THR A 6 -2.07 -17.88 9.28
CA THR A 6 -2.01 -18.93 8.26
C THR A 6 -1.95 -20.32 8.90
N ASP A 7 -2.09 -21.36 8.06
CA ASP A 7 -1.92 -22.76 8.48
C ASP A 7 -0.44 -23.20 8.57
N GLY A 8 0.49 -22.27 8.34
CA GLY A 8 1.94 -22.49 8.39
C GLY A 8 2.52 -23.25 7.19
N LYS A 9 1.74 -23.52 6.13
CA LYS A 9 2.22 -24.26 4.95
C LYS A 9 2.80 -23.36 3.86
N SER A 10 2.40 -22.10 3.84
CA SER A 10 2.84 -21.07 2.89
C SER A 10 3.58 -19.95 3.62
N LEU A 11 4.50 -19.29 2.91
CA LEU A 11 5.16 -18.09 3.41
C LEU A 11 4.17 -16.93 3.31
N ALA A 12 3.90 -16.24 4.42
CA ALA A 12 3.11 -15.02 4.43
C ALA A 12 3.91 -13.87 5.04
N LYS A 13 3.66 -12.67 4.53
CA LYS A 13 4.15 -11.41 5.08
C LYS A 13 2.95 -10.60 5.52
N VAL A 14 3.05 -9.98 6.69
CA VAL A 14 2.07 -9.02 7.20
C VAL A 14 2.83 -7.72 7.40
N ASN A 15 2.37 -6.67 6.73
CA ASN A 15 3.06 -5.39 6.72
C ASN A 15 2.22 -4.29 7.39
N ALA A 16 0.91 -4.48 7.52
CA ALA A 16 0.03 -3.53 8.19
C ALA A 16 -0.98 -4.23 9.12
N ILE A 17 -1.28 -3.58 10.24
CA ILE A 17 -2.26 -4.07 11.23
C ILE A 17 -3.14 -2.90 11.68
N TYR A 18 -4.42 -3.18 11.90
CA TYR A 18 -5.40 -2.22 12.38
C TYR A 18 -6.38 -2.90 13.34
N VAL A 19 -6.88 -2.16 14.33
CA VAL A 19 -7.90 -2.64 15.27
C VAL A 19 -9.11 -1.73 15.20
N ASP A 20 -10.26 -2.29 14.88
CA ASP A 20 -11.53 -1.56 14.78
C ASP A 20 -12.68 -2.45 15.23
N GLY A 21 -13.67 -1.88 15.93
CA GLY A 21 -14.87 -2.60 16.35
C GLY A 21 -14.63 -3.87 17.18
N GLY A 22 -13.48 -3.97 17.87
CA GLY A 22 -13.09 -5.16 18.64
C GLY A 22 -12.50 -6.31 17.81
N LYS A 23 -12.25 -6.11 16.51
CA LYS A 23 -11.61 -7.07 15.61
C LYS A 23 -10.19 -6.64 15.26
N VAL A 24 -9.34 -7.62 14.96
CA VAL A 24 -7.99 -7.38 14.44
C VAL A 24 -7.98 -7.61 12.94
N TYR A 25 -7.51 -6.61 12.21
CA TYR A 25 -7.28 -6.64 10.78
C TYR A 25 -5.79 -6.66 10.54
N ALA A 26 -5.29 -7.59 9.75
CA ALA A 26 -3.91 -7.62 9.29
C ALA A 26 -3.90 -7.70 7.77
N ALA A 27 -3.07 -6.91 7.10
CA ALA A 27 -2.95 -6.91 5.65
C ALA A 27 -1.52 -7.23 5.23
N GLY A 28 -1.40 -7.94 4.11
CA GLY A 28 -0.15 -8.47 3.64
C GLY A 28 -0.31 -9.30 2.39
N ALA A 29 0.62 -10.24 2.19
CA ALA A 29 0.57 -11.15 1.06
C ALA A 29 1.01 -12.56 1.45
N GLU A 30 0.42 -13.55 0.80
CA GLU A 30 0.76 -14.97 0.95
C GLU A 30 1.36 -15.49 -0.36
N ARG A 31 2.45 -16.26 -0.24
CA ARG A 31 3.17 -16.82 -1.39
C ARG A 31 2.54 -18.15 -1.80
N GLU A 32 2.17 -18.22 -3.06
CA GLU A 32 1.70 -19.45 -3.71
C GLU A 32 2.85 -20.26 -4.32
N LYS A 33 2.56 -21.48 -4.78
CA LYS A 33 3.58 -22.42 -5.29
C LYS A 33 4.42 -21.90 -6.47
N SER A 34 3.98 -20.85 -7.16
CA SER A 34 4.65 -20.25 -8.32
C SER A 34 5.63 -19.13 -7.97
N GLU A 35 6.03 -18.97 -6.70
CA GLU A 35 6.84 -17.84 -6.16
C GLU A 35 6.14 -16.47 -6.20
N ASN A 36 4.99 -16.37 -6.86
CA ASN A 36 4.16 -15.17 -6.87
C ASN A 36 3.36 -15.05 -5.57
N TRP A 37 2.93 -13.82 -5.31
CA TRP A 37 2.23 -13.44 -4.10
C TRP A 37 0.75 -13.23 -4.38
N ARG A 38 -0.06 -13.28 -3.33
CA ARG A 38 -1.47 -12.95 -3.37
C ARG A 38 -1.80 -12.07 -2.19
N GLY A 39 -2.41 -10.91 -2.43
CA GLY A 39 -2.83 -9.99 -1.39
C GLY A 39 -3.87 -10.63 -0.48
N VAL A 40 -3.66 -10.52 0.84
CA VAL A 40 -4.52 -11.11 1.87
C VAL A 40 -4.81 -10.09 2.95
N LEU A 41 -6.09 -10.00 3.32
CA LEU A 41 -6.57 -9.36 4.54
C LEU A 41 -7.03 -10.46 5.51
N TRP A 42 -6.42 -10.54 6.69
CA TRP A 42 -6.86 -11.41 7.77
C TRP A 42 -7.74 -10.64 8.73
N ILE A 43 -8.98 -11.10 8.93
CA ILE A 43 -9.91 -10.53 9.92
C ILE A 43 -10.09 -11.57 11.02
N ASP A 44 -9.61 -11.27 12.23
CA ASP A 44 -9.53 -12.21 13.33
C ASP A 44 -8.90 -13.57 12.92
N GLY A 45 -7.84 -13.49 12.11
CA GLY A 45 -7.11 -14.66 11.61
C GLY A 45 -7.77 -15.41 10.46
N VAL A 46 -8.94 -14.97 9.99
CA VAL A 46 -9.61 -15.54 8.81
C VAL A 46 -9.15 -14.78 7.56
N ALA A 47 -8.44 -15.48 6.67
CA ALA A 47 -7.92 -14.93 5.42
C ALA A 47 -9.04 -14.55 4.43
N GLN A 48 -8.92 -13.37 3.82
CA GLN A 48 -9.71 -12.85 2.71
C GLN A 48 -8.75 -12.40 1.61
N TYR A 49 -8.76 -13.08 0.48
CA TYR A 49 -7.87 -12.73 -0.63
C TYR A 49 -8.49 -11.63 -1.48
N PHE A 50 -7.75 -10.56 -1.76
CA PHE A 50 -8.24 -9.39 -2.53
C PHE A 50 -7.56 -9.22 -3.89
N THR A 51 -6.55 -10.03 -4.21
CA THR A 51 -5.96 -10.11 -5.55
C THR A 51 -6.00 -11.54 -6.10
N GLU A 52 -5.80 -11.67 -7.42
CA GLU A 52 -5.28 -12.92 -8.00
C GLU A 52 -3.79 -13.09 -7.68
N VAL A 53 -3.19 -14.21 -8.10
CA VAL A 53 -1.76 -14.47 -7.90
C VAL A 53 -0.94 -13.60 -8.86
N CYS A 54 -0.26 -12.58 -8.33
CA CYS A 54 0.57 -11.63 -9.09
C CYS A 54 1.74 -11.11 -8.23
N GLY A 55 2.50 -10.14 -8.74
CA GLY A 55 3.50 -9.45 -7.91
C GLY A 55 2.81 -8.46 -6.99
N THR A 56 2.42 -8.90 -5.78
CA THR A 56 1.74 -8.05 -4.79
C THR A 56 2.65 -7.73 -3.61
N GLU A 57 2.69 -6.46 -3.24
CA GLU A 57 3.24 -5.98 -1.98
C GLU A 57 2.21 -5.09 -1.29
N VAL A 58 2.07 -5.21 0.02
CA VAL A 58 1.16 -4.40 0.83
C VAL A 58 1.98 -3.53 1.76
N THR A 59 1.59 -2.28 1.93
CA THR A 59 2.29 -1.28 2.74
C THR A 59 1.36 -0.56 3.70
N GLY A 60 0.09 -0.35 3.33
CA GLY A 60 -0.89 0.35 4.15
C GLY A 60 -2.15 -0.46 4.48
N LEU A 61 -2.76 -0.17 5.63
CA LEU A 61 -4.10 -0.63 6.00
C LEU A 61 -4.80 0.45 6.84
N TYR A 62 -6.01 0.81 6.43
CA TYR A 62 -6.93 1.63 7.19
C TYR A 62 -8.25 0.88 7.38
N VAL A 63 -8.85 0.98 8.57
CA VAL A 63 -10.16 0.39 8.86
C VAL A 63 -11.02 1.35 9.66
N LYS A 64 -12.29 1.48 9.27
CA LYS A 64 -13.30 2.25 9.99
C LYS A 64 -14.67 1.60 9.85
N ASP A 65 -15.33 1.34 10.97
CA ASP A 65 -16.64 0.70 11.03
C ASP A 65 -16.70 -0.62 10.21
N GLY A 66 -15.61 -1.37 10.27
CA GLY A 66 -15.41 -2.63 9.54
C GLY A 66 -15.19 -2.50 8.02
N LYS A 67 -15.22 -1.31 7.44
CA LYS A 67 -14.76 -1.03 6.07
C LYS A 67 -13.25 -0.86 6.08
N TRP A 68 -12.59 -1.32 5.02
CA TRP A 68 -11.14 -1.34 4.95
C TRP A 68 -10.63 -0.81 3.61
N ILE A 69 -9.45 -0.21 3.67
CA ILE A 69 -8.64 0.22 2.53
C ILE A 69 -7.26 -0.38 2.76
N VAL A 70 -6.78 -1.17 1.80
CA VAL A 70 -5.40 -1.66 1.76
C VAL A 70 -4.66 -0.89 0.67
N GLU A 71 -3.41 -0.55 0.90
CA GLU A 71 -2.55 0.14 -0.06
C GLU A 71 -1.26 -0.64 -0.27
N GLY A 72 -0.71 -0.55 -1.47
CA GLY A 72 0.56 -1.15 -1.84
C GLY A 72 0.71 -1.25 -3.35
N ASN A 73 1.46 -2.25 -3.82
CA ASN A 73 1.88 -2.36 -5.21
C ASN A 73 1.39 -3.65 -5.86
N MET A 74 1.07 -3.57 -7.15
CA MET A 74 0.75 -4.72 -7.98
C MET A 74 1.52 -4.68 -9.30
N THR A 75 2.02 -5.83 -9.71
CA THR A 75 2.53 -6.05 -11.06
C THR A 75 1.39 -6.29 -12.04
N ASP A 76 1.34 -5.50 -13.12
CA ASP A 76 0.38 -5.65 -14.21
C ASP A 76 0.79 -6.72 -15.23
N ASP A 77 -0.02 -6.92 -16.28
CA ASP A 77 0.25 -7.89 -17.34
C ASP A 77 1.50 -7.56 -18.18
N ASN A 78 1.96 -6.30 -18.16
CA ASN A 78 3.18 -5.85 -18.83
C ASN A 78 4.43 -6.00 -17.96
N SER A 79 4.28 -6.54 -16.74
CA SER A 79 5.33 -6.61 -15.71
C SER A 79 5.72 -5.25 -15.10
N ASP A 80 4.90 -4.22 -15.31
CA ASP A 80 5.07 -2.92 -14.66
C ASP A 80 4.50 -2.96 -13.24
N ILE A 81 5.17 -2.28 -12.32
CA ILE A 81 4.75 -2.16 -10.92
C ILE A 81 4.05 -0.81 -10.74
N HIS A 82 2.82 -0.85 -10.24
CA HIS A 82 2.03 0.34 -9.96
C HIS A 82 1.48 0.34 -8.53
N PRO A 83 1.24 1.53 -7.96
CA PRO A 83 0.53 1.69 -6.70
C PRO A 83 -0.97 1.45 -6.89
N TYR A 84 -1.55 0.68 -5.98
CA TYR A 84 -2.96 0.32 -5.94
C TYR A 84 -3.56 0.56 -4.56
N ILE A 85 -4.85 0.89 -4.57
CA ILE A 85 -5.72 0.74 -3.43
C ILE A 85 -6.61 -0.49 -3.66
N TRP A 86 -6.86 -1.26 -2.61
CA TRP A 86 -7.86 -2.32 -2.61
C TRP A 86 -8.92 -2.05 -1.56
N THR A 87 -10.17 -2.20 -1.96
CA THR A 87 -11.35 -2.17 -1.09
C THR A 87 -12.19 -3.43 -1.31
N ALA A 88 -13.31 -3.54 -0.60
CA ALA A 88 -14.31 -4.57 -0.88
C ALA A 88 -14.95 -4.44 -2.28
N GLU A 89 -14.84 -3.28 -2.93
CA GLU A 89 -15.34 -3.07 -4.30
C GLU A 89 -14.35 -3.53 -5.38
N GLY A 90 -13.06 -3.67 -5.06
CA GLY A 90 -12.04 -4.15 -5.99
C GLY A 90 -10.72 -3.40 -5.86
N ALA A 91 -9.88 -3.57 -6.88
CA ALA A 91 -8.60 -2.86 -7.01
C ALA A 91 -8.81 -1.55 -7.79
N GLU A 92 -8.17 -0.48 -7.32
CA GLU A 92 -8.13 0.84 -7.97
C GLU A 92 -6.67 1.24 -8.20
N LEU A 93 -6.33 1.56 -9.45
CA LEU A 93 -5.01 2.08 -9.82
C LEU A 93 -4.87 3.50 -9.29
N VAL A 94 -3.88 3.75 -8.43
CA VAL A 94 -3.63 5.09 -7.89
C VAL A 94 -2.91 5.96 -8.94
N SER A 95 -1.95 5.38 -9.65
CA SER A 95 -1.17 6.09 -10.66
C SER A 95 -0.52 5.16 -11.68
N ASP A 96 -0.40 5.62 -12.92
CA ASP A 96 0.31 4.95 -14.01
C ASP A 96 1.83 5.21 -14.00
N VAL A 97 2.35 5.95 -13.00
CA VAL A 97 3.80 6.15 -12.84
C VAL A 97 4.50 4.80 -12.63
N GLN A 98 5.35 4.43 -13.60
CA GLN A 98 6.06 3.16 -13.61
C GLN A 98 7.05 3.03 -12.45
N MET A 99 7.18 1.82 -11.93
CA MET A 99 8.11 1.46 -10.86
C MET A 99 7.95 2.33 -9.61
N CYS A 100 6.75 2.87 -9.41
CA CYS A 100 6.43 3.62 -8.21
C CYS A 100 6.07 2.64 -7.09
N GLN A 101 6.86 2.65 -6.02
CA GLN A 101 6.47 1.97 -4.80
C GLN A 101 5.50 2.87 -4.05
N GLY A 102 4.25 2.44 -3.91
CA GLY A 102 3.32 2.87 -2.88
C GLY A 102 3.85 2.45 -1.51
N LEU A 103 3.93 3.41 -0.60
CA LEU A 103 4.70 3.30 0.64
C LEU A 103 3.96 3.82 1.88
N GLY A 104 2.86 4.56 1.70
CA GLY A 104 2.11 5.12 2.82
C GLY A 104 0.65 5.37 2.50
N LEU A 105 -0.18 5.23 3.52
CA LEU A 105 -1.63 5.40 3.46
C LEU A 105 -2.10 6.25 4.64
N ALA A 106 -2.80 7.33 4.37
CA ALA A 106 -3.56 8.07 5.37
C ALA A 106 -4.99 8.31 4.91
N VAL A 107 -5.91 8.38 5.86
CA VAL A 107 -7.31 8.68 5.58
C VAL A 107 -7.77 9.78 6.53
N ASP A 108 -8.30 10.85 5.97
CA ASP A 108 -8.93 11.95 6.70
C ASP A 108 -10.37 12.11 6.21
N GLU A 109 -11.32 11.77 7.07
CA GLU A 109 -12.74 11.68 6.74
C GLU A 109 -13.00 10.80 5.49
N ASP A 110 -13.26 11.44 4.35
CA ASP A 110 -13.53 10.79 3.05
C ASP A 110 -12.32 10.84 2.09
N ASP A 111 -11.26 11.56 2.48
CA ASP A 111 -10.07 11.73 1.66
C ASP A 111 -9.03 10.64 1.95
N VAL A 112 -8.59 9.96 0.90
CA VAL A 112 -7.53 8.95 0.94
C VAL A 112 -6.26 9.54 0.36
N TYR A 113 -5.18 9.50 1.13
CA TYR A 113 -3.86 9.95 0.75
C TYR A 113 -2.93 8.76 0.58
N VAL A 114 -2.24 8.72 -0.55
CA VAL A 114 -1.22 7.71 -0.85
C VAL A 114 0.11 8.39 -1.08
N ALA A 115 1.15 7.91 -0.42
CA ALA A 115 2.53 8.29 -0.68
C ALA A 115 3.19 7.25 -1.57
N GLY A 116 3.98 7.69 -2.54
CA GLY A 116 4.83 6.78 -3.30
C GLY A 116 6.09 7.42 -3.83
N THR A 117 7.03 6.58 -4.26
CA THR A 117 8.32 7.00 -4.79
C THR A 117 8.61 6.24 -6.08
N ALA A 118 8.95 6.96 -7.14
CA ALA A 118 9.36 6.37 -8.41
C ALA A 118 10.83 6.65 -8.70
N LEU A 119 11.49 5.67 -9.32
CA LEU A 119 12.79 5.84 -9.98
C LEU A 119 12.60 6.71 -11.23
N THR A 120 13.24 7.88 -11.28
CA THR A 120 13.10 8.79 -12.44
C THR A 120 14.30 8.78 -13.38
N GLY A 121 15.43 8.21 -12.94
CA GLY A 121 16.62 8.07 -13.78
C GLY A 121 17.90 8.03 -12.96
N TYR A 122 18.97 8.55 -13.58
CA TYR A 122 20.29 8.63 -12.98
C TYR A 122 20.92 9.99 -13.28
N ASP A 123 21.77 10.49 -12.38
CA ASP A 123 22.61 11.66 -12.63
C ASP A 123 23.83 11.33 -13.50
N GLU A 124 24.72 12.32 -13.72
CA GLU A 124 25.93 12.17 -14.54
C GLU A 124 26.96 11.19 -13.95
N ASP A 125 26.89 10.94 -12.65
CA ASP A 125 27.74 10.01 -11.91
C ASP A 125 27.09 8.62 -11.73
N TYR A 126 25.94 8.39 -12.39
CA TYR A 126 25.13 7.18 -12.28
C TYR A 126 24.53 6.92 -10.89
N ASN A 127 24.35 7.96 -10.06
CA ASN A 127 23.55 7.85 -8.86
C ASN A 127 22.06 7.82 -9.23
N THR A 128 21.28 7.06 -8.48
CA THR A 128 19.84 6.89 -8.70
C THR A 128 19.07 8.13 -8.28
N LEU A 129 18.17 8.61 -9.15
CA LEU A 129 17.29 9.75 -8.88
C LEU A 129 15.88 9.25 -8.58
N PHE A 130 15.27 9.82 -7.53
CA PHE A 130 13.93 9.48 -7.10
C PHE A 130 13.01 10.68 -7.15
N LYS A 131 11.73 10.43 -7.42
CA LYS A 131 10.68 11.42 -7.24
C LYS A 131 9.59 10.89 -6.33
N GLY A 132 9.35 11.60 -5.24
CA GLY A 132 8.23 11.36 -4.34
C GLY A 132 6.94 11.95 -4.90
N TYR A 133 5.84 11.27 -4.64
CA TYR A 133 4.51 11.64 -5.05
C TYR A 133 3.57 11.51 -3.86
N LEU A 134 2.65 12.47 -3.75
CA LEU A 134 1.49 12.40 -2.87
C LEU A 134 0.26 12.43 -3.76
N TRP A 135 -0.61 11.44 -3.62
CA TRP A 135 -1.93 11.44 -4.24
C TRP A 135 -3.00 11.65 -3.18
N LYS A 136 -4.03 12.41 -3.54
CA LYS A 136 -5.28 12.53 -2.78
C LYS A 136 -6.40 12.05 -3.68
N ASN A 137 -7.08 10.96 -3.30
CA ASN A 137 -8.14 10.33 -4.10
C ASN A 137 -7.72 10.08 -5.57
N GLY A 138 -6.49 9.60 -5.77
CA GLY A 138 -5.91 9.36 -7.10
C GLY A 138 -5.36 10.60 -7.83
N GLU A 139 -5.59 11.81 -7.31
CA GLU A 139 -5.08 13.04 -7.92
C GLU A 139 -3.73 13.45 -7.31
N VAL A 140 -2.74 13.72 -8.17
CA VAL A 140 -1.39 14.17 -7.75
C VAL A 140 -1.49 15.52 -7.03
N GLN A 141 -0.89 15.60 -5.86
CA GLN A 141 -0.75 16.82 -5.07
C GLN A 141 0.63 17.44 -5.30
N ALA A 142 0.65 18.77 -5.41
CA ALA A 142 1.91 19.51 -5.51
C ALA A 142 2.62 19.50 -4.15
N LEU A 143 3.91 19.17 -4.16
CA LEU A 143 4.80 19.26 -3.00
C LEU A 143 5.82 20.37 -3.28
N GLU A 144 5.98 21.29 -2.32
CA GLU A 144 7.08 22.26 -2.37
C GLU A 144 8.34 21.60 -1.85
N THR A 145 9.35 21.44 -2.71
CA THR A 145 10.62 20.81 -2.38
C THR A 145 11.80 21.67 -2.81
N ASP A 146 12.92 21.53 -2.10
CA ASP A 146 14.19 22.18 -2.47
C ASP A 146 14.97 21.37 -3.54
N SER A 147 14.53 20.14 -3.85
CA SER A 147 15.16 19.20 -4.78
C SER A 147 14.10 18.41 -5.55
N GLU A 148 14.35 18.14 -6.83
CA GLU A 148 13.57 17.19 -7.63
C GLU A 148 13.98 15.72 -7.36
N ASP A 149 15.14 15.50 -6.75
CA ASP A 149 15.58 14.20 -6.24
C ASP A 149 15.20 14.08 -4.76
N PHE A 150 14.09 13.38 -4.50
CA PHE A 150 13.62 13.09 -3.15
C PHE A 150 12.69 11.86 -3.16
N SER A 151 12.60 11.19 -2.02
CA SER A 151 11.72 10.03 -1.79
C SER A 151 10.70 10.35 -0.70
N LEU A 152 9.46 9.91 -0.88
CA LEU A 152 8.42 9.91 0.15
C LEU A 152 8.17 8.47 0.62
N TRP A 153 8.28 8.25 1.93
CA TRP A 153 8.24 6.89 2.52
C TRP A 153 6.97 6.59 3.31
N ASP A 154 6.21 7.61 3.70
CA ASP A 154 4.96 7.45 4.43
C ASP A 154 4.13 8.75 4.33
N VAL A 155 2.84 8.66 4.63
CA VAL A 155 1.96 9.81 4.84
C VAL A 155 1.07 9.53 6.05
N THR A 156 0.88 10.53 6.91
CA THR A 156 0.00 10.44 8.07
C THR A 156 -0.83 11.70 8.20
N CYS A 157 -2.11 11.53 8.53
CA CYS A 157 -3.00 12.65 8.86
C CYS A 157 -3.00 12.82 10.38
N ALA A 158 -2.72 14.04 10.85
CA ALA A 158 -2.75 14.38 12.28
C ALA A 158 -3.72 15.54 12.51
N TYR A 159 -4.65 15.35 13.45
CA TYR A 159 -5.54 16.42 13.88
C TYR A 159 -4.85 17.30 14.92
N VAL A 160 -4.76 18.59 14.64
CA VAL A 160 -4.32 19.60 15.61
C VAL A 160 -5.58 20.32 16.12
N PRO A 161 -5.95 20.18 17.40
CA PRO A 161 -7.07 20.91 17.95
C PRO A 161 -6.87 22.42 17.78
N GLU A 162 -7.91 23.12 17.34
CA GLU A 162 -7.93 24.58 17.39
C GLU A 162 -7.76 25.05 18.86
N GLN A 163 -6.93 26.08 19.06
CA GLN A 163 -6.66 26.67 20.38
C GLN A 163 -7.78 27.62 20.84
#